data_AF-A0A0N1GD38-F1
#
_entry.id   AF-A0A0N1GD38-F1
#
_cell.length_a   1.000
_cell.length_b   1.000
_cell.length_c   1.000
_cell.angle_alpha   90.00
_cell.angle_beta   90.00
_cell.angle_gamma   90.00
#
_symmetry.space_group_name_H-M   'P 1'
#
loop_
_entity.id
_entity.type
_entity.pdbx_description
1 polymer ?
#
loop_
_entity_poly.entity_id
_entity_poly.type
_entity_poly.pdbx_seq_one_letter_code
_entity_poly.pdbx_strand_id
1 'polypeptide(L)'
;MKGDRVEIVVDAGDTTRTYEVVASRAGRRVETAVRRGVVEVSEVTRNGAVVRTARFMATRVLALVEQPVPREDGAERAERRRVEGAERAERAERAGHIGRPLREDPET
;
A
#
# COMPACT_ATOMS: atom_id res chain seq x y z
N MET A 1 -2.11 -6.22 11.70
CA MET A 1 -0.89 -6.94 11.28
C MET A 1 0.31 -6.09 11.67
N LYS A 2 1.45 -6.68 12.11
CA LYS A 2 2.73 -5.94 12.10
C LYS A 2 2.95 -5.42 10.68
N GLY A 3 3.46 -4.20 10.58
CA GLY A 3 3.63 -3.49 9.32
C GLY A 3 4.43 -4.29 8.27
N ASP A 4 4.25 -3.92 7.01
CA ASP A 4 5.19 -4.24 5.95
C ASP A 4 6.39 -3.29 5.99
N ARG A 5 6.32 -2.18 6.74
CA ARG A 5 7.38 -1.20 6.87
C ARG A 5 7.63 -0.80 8.32
N VAL A 6 8.91 -0.68 8.67
CA VAL A 6 9.37 -0.08 9.92
C VAL A 6 10.36 1.03 9.59
N GLU A 7 10.11 2.21 10.14
CA GLU A 7 11.02 3.35 10.09
C GLU A 7 11.83 3.39 11.40
N ILE A 8 13.14 3.56 11.27
CA ILE A 8 14.08 3.60 12.38
C ILE A 8 14.82 4.92 12.32
N VAL A 9 14.63 5.77 13.32
CA VAL A 9 15.36 7.03 13.46
C VAL A 9 16.49 6.79 14.46
N VAL A 10 17.72 7.10 14.06
CA VAL A 10 18.91 6.95 14.91
C VAL A 10 19.69 8.25 15.03
N ASP A 11 20.31 8.42 16.18
CA ASP A 11 21.31 9.45 16.44
C ASP A 11 22.67 9.05 15.86
N ALA A 12 23.13 9.80 14.85
CA ALA A 12 24.43 9.64 14.22
C ALA A 12 25.51 10.54 14.85
N GLY A 13 25.19 11.28 15.91
CA GLY A 13 26.08 12.16 16.67
C GLY A 13 25.85 13.64 16.35
N ASP A 14 26.00 14.03 15.09
CA ASP A 14 25.79 15.40 14.60
C ASP A 14 24.43 15.59 13.91
N THR A 15 23.79 14.49 13.54
CA THR A 15 22.54 14.47 12.79
C THR A 15 21.69 13.25 13.15
N THR A 16 20.43 13.29 12.76
CA THR A 16 19.55 12.12 12.78
C THR A 16 19.61 11.42 11.43
N ARG A 17 19.65 10.09 11.45
CA ARG A 17 19.49 9.27 10.24
C ARG A 17 18.22 8.44 10.33
N THR A 18 17.42 8.51 9.27
CA THR A 18 16.25 7.67 9.12
C THR A 18 16.58 6.49 8.22
N TYR A 19 16.28 5.30 8.70
CA TYR A 19 16.38 4.05 7.96
C TYR A 19 14.99 3.44 7.81
N GLU A 20 14.81 2.69 6.74
CA GLU A 20 13.55 2.00 6.47
C GLU A 20 13.81 0.53 6.19
N VAL A 21 13.04 -0.34 6.83
CA VAL A 21 13.00 -1.76 6.50
C VAL A 21 11.61 -2.09 5.99
N VAL A 22 11.53 -2.51 4.74
CA VAL A 22 10.29 -2.89 4.06
C VAL A 22 10.30 -4.38 3.73
N ALA A 23 9.18 -5.06 3.98
CA ALA A 23 8.85 -6.38 3.48
C ALA A 23 8.62 -6.29 1.96
N SER A 24 9.67 -6.55 1.20
CA SER A 24 9.72 -6.32 -0.25
C SER A 24 8.80 -7.22 -1.11
N ARG A 25 8.19 -8.26 -0.53
CA ARG A 25 7.42 -9.27 -1.29
C ARG A 25 6.14 -9.65 -0.57
N ALA A 26 5.14 -10.02 -1.37
CA ALA A 26 3.85 -10.49 -0.90
C ALA A 26 3.98 -11.63 0.14
N GLY A 27 3.26 -11.48 1.25
CA GLY A 27 3.26 -12.47 2.34
C GLY A 27 4.47 -12.42 3.26
N ARG A 28 5.39 -11.47 3.09
CA ARG A 28 6.43 -11.16 4.07
C ARG A 28 5.96 -10.06 5.02
N ARG A 29 6.59 -9.97 6.19
CA ARG A 29 6.32 -8.94 7.20
C ARG A 29 7.61 -8.49 7.85
N VAL A 30 7.59 -7.34 8.50
CA VAL A 30 8.72 -6.87 9.30
C VAL A 30 8.47 -7.21 10.77
N GLU A 31 9.49 -7.75 11.43
CA GLU A 31 9.49 -8.02 12.86
C GLU A 31 10.59 -7.25 13.56
N THR A 32 10.24 -6.66 14.69
CA THR A 32 11.12 -5.93 15.59
C THR A 32 11.40 -6.74 16.85
N ALA A 33 12.66 -6.75 17.30
CA ALA A 33 13.06 -7.32 18.58
C ALA A 33 14.17 -6.48 19.22
N VAL A 34 14.10 -6.27 20.53
CA VAL A 34 15.15 -5.57 21.28
C VAL A 34 15.78 -6.55 22.25
N ARG A 35 17.06 -6.89 22.06
CA ARG A 35 17.76 -7.90 22.86
C ARG A 35 19.22 -7.48 23.03
N ARG A 36 19.78 -7.64 24.24
CA ARG A 36 21.21 -7.40 24.53
C ARG A 36 21.75 -6.04 24.03
N GLY A 37 20.95 -4.97 24.16
CA GLY A 37 21.35 -3.62 23.74
C GLY A 37 21.33 -3.37 22.23
N VAL A 38 20.75 -4.27 21.44
CA VAL A 38 20.58 -4.13 20.00
C VAL A 38 19.10 -4.21 19.63
N VAL A 39 18.67 -3.33 18.74
CA VAL A 39 17.37 -3.41 18.05
C VAL A 39 17.59 -4.17 16.74
N GLU A 40 16.94 -5.32 16.61
CA GLU A 40 16.90 -6.13 15.41
C GLU A 40 15.59 -5.86 14.67
N VAL A 41 15.70 -5.55 13.38
CA VAL A 41 14.56 -5.36 12.48
C VAL A 41 14.72 -6.34 11.32
N SER A 42 13.85 -7.35 11.28
CA SER A 42 13.97 -8.46 10.34
C SER A 42 12.79 -8.51 9.39
N GLU A 43 13.08 -8.64 8.09
CA GLU A 43 12.08 -9.10 7.13
C GLU A 43 11.96 -10.62 7.28
N VAL A 44 10.75 -11.10 7.55
CA VAL A 44 10.46 -12.53 7.70
C VAL A 44 9.44 -12.98 6.67
N THR A 45 9.53 -14.25 6.28
CA THR A 45 8.51 -14.90 5.46
C THR A 45 7.22 -15.11 6.26
N ARG A 46 6.14 -15.51 5.58
CA ARG A 46 4.86 -15.87 6.22
C ARG A 46 5.02 -16.89 7.34
N ASN A 47 5.96 -17.82 7.18
CA ASN A 47 6.22 -18.91 8.13
C ASN A 47 7.27 -18.52 9.20
N GLY A 48 7.72 -17.27 9.23
CA GLY A 48 8.67 -16.76 10.23
C GLY A 48 10.16 -16.96 9.88
N ALA A 49 10.50 -17.48 8.70
CA ALA A 49 11.90 -17.60 8.30
C ALA A 49 12.49 -16.21 8.00
N VAL A 50 13.65 -15.89 8.58
CA VAL A 50 14.32 -14.60 8.38
C VAL A 50 14.91 -14.52 6.97
N VAL A 51 14.63 -13.43 6.27
CA VAL A 51 15.19 -13.13 4.95
C VAL A 51 16.41 -12.23 5.06
N ARG A 52 16.28 -11.14 5.83
CA ARG A 52 17.33 -10.17 6.09
C ARG A 52 17.07 -9.47 7.41
N THR A 53 18.13 -9.03 8.08
CA THR A 53 18.08 -8.35 9.37
C THR A 53 18.94 -7.10 9.33
N ALA A 54 18.35 -5.98 9.72
CA ALA A 54 19.07 -4.77 10.11
C ALA A 54 19.28 -4.77 11.62
N ARG A 55 20.43 -4.25 12.08
CA ARG A 55 20.77 -4.15 13.50
C ARG A 55 21.19 -2.73 13.84
N PHE A 56 20.64 -2.21 14.93
CA PHE A 56 20.92 -0.88 15.42
C PHE A 56 21.29 -0.96 16.90
N MET A 57 22.29 -0.20 17.34
CA MET A 57 22.59 -0.04 18.76
C MET A 57 21.39 0.63 19.44
N ALA A 58 20.79 -0.04 20.44
CA ALA A 58 19.58 0.45 21.08
C ALA A 58 19.77 1.83 21.73
N THR A 59 20.98 2.12 22.20
CA THR A 59 21.35 3.41 22.78
C THR A 59 21.29 4.58 21.81
N ARG A 60 21.33 4.32 20.50
CA ARG A 60 21.28 5.34 19.44
C ARG A 60 19.92 5.42 18.75
N VAL A 61 18.98 4.50 19.02
CA VAL A 61 17.66 4.53 18.38
C VAL A 61 16.79 5.56 19.09
N LEU A 62 16.39 6.59 18.35
CA LEU A 62 15.50 7.66 18.82
C LEU A 62 14.03 7.29 18.65
N ALA A 63 13.70 6.60 17.55
CA ALA A 63 12.34 6.15 17.28
C ALA A 63 12.33 4.84 16.49
N LEU A 64 11.33 4.00 16.77
CA LEU A 64 11.02 2.78 16.05
C LEU A 64 9.52 2.80 15.71
N VAL A 65 9.19 3.14 14.46
CA VAL A 65 7.81 3.40 14.05
C VAL A 65 7.34 2.27 13.13
N GLU A 66 6.39 1.47 13.61
CA GLU A 66 5.72 0.47 12.78
C GLU A 66 4.62 1.16 11.95
N GLN A 67 4.80 1.20 10.63
CA GLN A 67 3.81 1.78 9.73
C GLN A 67 2.77 0.72 9.36
N PRO A 68 1.46 1.00 9.51
CA PRO A 68 0.44 0.06 9.06
C PRO A 68 0.54 -0.08 7.54
N VAL A 69 0.37 -1.32 7.05
CA VAL A 69 0.30 -1.59 5.62
C VAL A 69 -0.77 -0.68 5.04
N PRO A 70 -0.43 0.26 4.13
CA PRO A 70 -1.43 1.02 3.41
C PRO A 70 -2.30 -0.03 2.75
N ARG A 71 -3.58 -0.06 3.12
CA ARG A 71 -4.46 -0.96 2.43
C ARG A 71 -4.51 -0.44 1.00
N GLU A 72 -3.82 -1.10 0.08
CA GLU A 72 -4.23 -1.14 -1.32
C GLU A 72 -5.55 -1.92 -1.34
N ASP A 73 -6.55 -1.34 -0.68
CA ASP A 73 -7.86 -1.92 -0.60
C ASP A 73 -8.34 -2.02 -2.04
N GLY A 74 -8.98 -3.15 -2.36
CA GLY A 74 -9.71 -3.29 -3.61
C GLY A 74 -10.67 -2.12 -3.89
N ALA A 75 -10.89 -1.21 -2.94
CA ALA A 75 -11.47 0.13 -3.12
C ALA A 75 -10.81 0.95 -4.24
N GLU A 76 -9.48 1.10 -4.30
CA GLU A 76 -8.88 1.97 -5.34
C GLU A 76 -8.97 1.31 -6.73
N ARG A 77 -8.82 -0.02 -6.80
CA ARG A 77 -9.04 -0.80 -8.03
C ARG A 77 -10.52 -0.88 -8.43
N ALA A 78 -11.43 -0.97 -7.46
CA ALA A 78 -12.87 -1.00 -7.69
C ALA A 78 -13.41 0.38 -8.06
N GLU A 79 -12.83 1.45 -7.51
CA GLU A 79 -13.14 2.83 -7.87
C GLU A 79 -12.67 3.13 -9.28
N ARG A 80 -11.43 2.80 -9.64
CA ARG A 80 -10.96 2.86 -11.04
C ARG A 80 -11.89 2.07 -11.98
N ARG A 81 -12.29 0.86 -11.60
CA ARG A 81 -13.20 0.02 -12.40
C ARG A 81 -14.64 0.57 -12.47
N ARG A 82 -15.11 1.25 -11.42
CA ARG A 82 -16.43 1.94 -11.40
C ARG A 82 -16.42 3.17 -12.29
N VAL A 83 -15.36 3.97 -12.22
CA VAL A 83 -15.18 5.18 -13.06
C VAL A 83 -15.09 4.77 -14.53
N GLU A 84 -14.27 3.77 -14.86
CA GLU A 84 -14.18 3.21 -16.23
C GLU A 84 -15.51 2.61 -16.73
N GLY A 85 -16.29 2.00 -15.83
CA GLY A 85 -17.62 1.46 -16.14
C GLY A 85 -18.67 2.55 -16.41
N ALA A 86 -18.64 3.62 -15.62
CA ALA A 86 -19.52 4.78 -15.77
C ALA A 86 -19.23 5.56 -17.06
N GLU A 87 -17.95 5.78 -17.39
CA GLU A 87 -17.54 6.45 -18.63
C GLU A 87 -17.96 5.65 -19.88
N ARG A 88 -17.88 4.32 -19.83
CA ARG A 88 -18.35 3.45 -20.92
C ARG A 88 -19.87 3.49 -21.07
N ALA A 89 -20.61 3.53 -19.97
CA ALA A 89 -22.06 3.66 -19.99
C ALA A 89 -22.50 5.01 -20.55
N GLU A 90 -21.88 6.11 -20.11
CA GLU A 90 -22.19 7.46 -20.60
C GLU A 90 -21.89 7.61 -22.09
N ARG A 91 -20.80 6.99 -22.57
CA ARG A 91 -20.45 6.96 -24.01
C ARG A 91 -21.45 6.15 -24.82
N ALA A 92 -21.99 5.06 -24.28
CA ALA A 92 -23.02 4.25 -24.92
C ALA A 92 -24.38 4.96 -24.95
N GLU A 93 -24.74 5.68 -23.89
CA GLU A 93 -25.97 6.48 -23.82
C GLU A 93 -25.95 7.64 -24.82
N ARG A 94 -24.82 8.37 -24.94
CA ARG A 94 -24.65 9.40 -25.98
C ARG A 94 -24.72 8.83 -27.39
N ALA A 95 -24.25 7.59 -27.60
CA ALA A 95 -24.35 6.89 -28.88
C ALA A 95 -25.75 6.32 -29.16
N GLY A 96 -26.58 6.11 -28.13
CA GLY A 96 -27.97 5.65 -28.28
C GLY A 96 -28.98 6.78 -28.55
N HIS A 97 -28.67 8.01 -28.16
CA HIS A 97 -29.57 9.16 -28.33
C HIS A 97 -29.64 9.70 -29.77
N ILE A 98 -28.73 9.26 -30.65
CA ILE A 98 -28.68 9.63 -32.08
C ILE A 98 -29.60 8.76 -32.97
N GLY A 99 -30.45 7.89 -32.39
CA GLY A 99 -31.11 6.82 -33.14
C GLY A 99 -32.63 6.66 -32.99
N ARG A 100 -33.40 7.64 -32.51
CA ARG A 100 -34.88 7.55 -32.62
C ARG A 100 -35.36 8.33 -33.86
N PRO A 101 -35.69 7.66 -34.99
CA PRO A 101 -36.46 8.33 -36.02
C PRO A 101 -37.85 8.63 -35.46
N LEU A 102 -38.29 9.87 -35.68
CA LEU A 102 -39.67 10.31 -35.47
C LEU A 102 -40.58 9.34 -36.24
N ARG A 103 -41.45 8.60 -35.53
CA ARG A 103 -42.52 7.86 -36.19
C ARG A 103 -43.42 8.92 -36.82
N GLU A 104 -43.43 8.99 -38.14
CA GLU A 104 -44.46 9.70 -38.88
C GLU A 104 -45.76 8.92 -38.72
N ASP A 105 -46.78 9.61 -38.20
CA ASP A 105 -48.11 9.08 -37.99
C ASP A 105 -48.81 8.76 -39.33
N PRO A 106 -49.71 7.77 -39.39
CA PRO A 106 -50.41 7.43 -40.61
C PRO A 106 -51.59 8.38 -40.81
N GLU A 107 -51.53 9.24 -41.82
CA GLU A 107 -52.71 9.96 -42.30
C GLU A 107 -52.97 9.71 -43.80
N THR A 108 -54.15 9.12 -44.01
CA THR A 108 -55.05 9.10 -45.19
C THR A 108 -54.70 8.24 -46.39
#